data_AF-A0A7C6XDF3-F1
#
_entry.id   AF-A0A7C6XDF3-F1
#
_cell.length_a   1.000
_cell.length_b   1.000
_cell.length_c   1.000
_cell.angle_alpha   90.00
_cell.angle_beta   90.00
_cell.angle_gamma   90.00
#
_symmetry.space_group_name_H-M   'P 1'
#
loop_
_entity.id
_entity.type
_entity.pdbx_description
1 polymer ?
#
loop_
_entity_poly.entity_id
_entity_poly.type
_entity_poly.pdbx_seq_one_letter_code
_entity_poly.pdbx_strand_id
1 'polypeptide(L)' 'NAAVTNGRDSAGTGLLVNSSRGILYASKGVDFEGAARNAAQALRDAINAAR' A
#
# COMPACT_ATOMS: atom_id res chain seq x y z
N ASN A 1 -3.59 -11.38 1.61
CA ASN A 1 -3.68 -10.68 0.31
C ASN A 1 -3.03 -11.56 -0.76
N ALA A 2 -3.80 -12.11 -1.71
CA ALA A 2 -3.31 -13.15 -2.63
C ALA A 2 -2.16 -12.68 -3.53
N ALA A 3 -2.14 -11.42 -3.95
CA ALA A 3 -1.05 -10.88 -4.77
C ALA A 3 0.29 -10.87 -4.02
N VAL A 4 0.27 -10.51 -2.73
CA VAL A 4 1.48 -10.52 -1.89
C VAL A 4 1.96 -11.95 -1.64
N THR A 5 1.04 -12.86 -1.30
CA THR A 5 1.37 -14.26 -1.00
C THR A 5 1.97 -15.00 -2.21
N ASN A 6 1.46 -14.72 -3.42
CA ASN A 6 1.90 -15.40 -4.65
C ASN A 6 3.07 -14.70 -5.36
N GLY A 7 3.26 -13.41 -5.12
CA GLY A 7 4.30 -12.61 -5.79
C GLY A 7 5.60 -12.48 -5.00
N ARG A 8 5.63 -12.99 -3.76
CA ARG A 8 6.82 -12.94 -2.90
C ARG A 8 7.78 -14.10 -3.21
N ASP A 9 9.07 -13.86 -3.08
CA ASP A 9 10.10 -14.90 -3.11
C ASP A 9 10.14 -15.72 -1.81
N SER A 10 11.06 -16.69 -1.72
CA SER A 10 11.25 -17.54 -0.54
C SER A 10 11.67 -16.79 0.73
N ALA A 11 12.16 -15.55 0.60
CA ALA A 11 12.48 -14.67 1.72
C ALA A 11 11.32 -13.71 2.07
N GLY A 12 10.16 -13.83 1.41
CA GLY A 12 9.02 -12.94 1.60
C GLY A 12 9.21 -11.56 0.97
N THR A 13 10.13 -11.41 0.01
CA THR A 13 10.45 -10.16 -0.70
C THR A 13 10.13 -10.24 -2.19
N GLY A 14 10.83 -9.49 -3.05
CA GLY A 14 10.72 -9.63 -4.52
C GLY A 14 9.52 -8.95 -5.20
N LEU A 15 8.51 -8.52 -4.43
CA LEU A 15 7.33 -7.84 -4.97
C LEU A 15 7.40 -6.32 -4.80
N LEU A 16 7.19 -5.57 -5.88
CA LEU A 16 6.94 -4.13 -5.86
C LEU A 16 5.46 -3.85 -6.09
N VAL A 17 4.75 -3.38 -5.05
CA VAL A 17 3.32 -3.02 -5.14
C VAL A 17 3.20 -1.51 -5.37
N ASN A 18 2.51 -1.11 -6.43
CA ASN A 18 2.20 0.28 -6.72
C ASN A 18 0.71 0.59 -6.45
N SER A 19 0.45 1.74 -5.82
CA SER A 19 -0.91 2.29 -5.67
C SER A 19 -0.91 3.79 -5.90
N SER A 20 -1.13 4.21 -7.14
CA SER A 20 -1.17 5.63 -7.49
C SER A 20 -2.48 6.28 -7.05
N ARG A 21 -3.62 5.93 -7.66
CA ARG A 21 -4.91 6.61 -7.39
C ARG A 21 -5.40 6.44 -5.96
N GLY A 22 -5.14 5.28 -5.33
CA GLY A 22 -5.54 5.04 -3.95
C GLY A 22 -4.86 5.96 -2.94
N ILE A 23 -3.67 6.47 -3.27
CA ILE A 23 -2.93 7.43 -2.44
C ILE A 23 -3.22 8.86 -2.90
N LEU A 24 -3.09 9.14 -4.21
CA LEU A 24 -3.23 10.50 -4.76
C LEU A 24 -4.64 11.07 -4.66
N TYR A 25 -5.66 10.23 -4.55
CA TYR A 25 -7.06 10.67 -4.45
C TYR A 25 -7.71 10.24 -3.14
N ALA A 26 -6.90 10.00 -2.09
CA ALA A 26 -7.39 9.67 -0.76
C ALA A 26 -8.26 10.79 -0.15
N SER A 27 -8.03 12.03 -0.56
CA SER A 27 -8.96 13.15 -0.36
C SER A 27 -8.89 14.13 -1.53
N LYS A 28 -9.96 14.92 -1.69
CA LYS A 28 -10.05 16.06 -2.62
C LYS A 28 -10.06 17.41 -1.88
N GLY A 29 -9.93 17.39 -0.54
CA GLY A 29 -10.05 18.55 0.33
C GLY A 29 -8.72 19.00 0.93
N VAL A 30 -8.81 19.95 1.86
CA VAL A 30 -7.66 20.54 2.58
C VAL A 30 -6.88 19.54 3.44
N ASP A 31 -7.46 18.36 3.70
CA ASP A 31 -6.87 17.26 4.46
C ASP A 31 -6.05 16.29 3.57
N PHE A 32 -5.87 16.59 2.28
CA PHE A 32 -5.17 15.75 1.32
C PHE A 32 -3.84 15.18 1.83
N GLU A 33 -2.97 16.00 2.43
CA GLU A 33 -1.66 15.55 2.90
C GLU A 33 -1.78 14.43 3.95
N GLY A 34 -2.69 14.62 4.91
CA GLY A 34 -2.97 13.64 5.96
C GLY A 34 -3.64 12.39 5.39
N ALA A 35 -4.64 12.56 4.52
CA ALA A 35 -5.34 11.45 3.89
C ALA A 35 -4.41 10.60 3.02
N ALA A 36 -3.56 11.22 2.21
CA ALA A 36 -2.58 10.53 1.37
C ALA A 36 -1.54 9.78 2.22
N ARG A 37 -1.05 10.40 3.31
CA ARG A 37 -0.13 9.74 4.23
C ARG A 37 -0.77 8.51 4.88
N ASN A 38 -1.99 8.65 5.38
CA ASN A 38 -2.71 7.56 6.02
C ASN A 38 -2.98 6.41 5.03
N ALA A 39 -3.38 6.72 3.80
CA ALA A 39 -3.56 5.72 2.75
C ALA A 39 -2.26 4.98 2.42
N ALA A 40 -1.13 5.69 2.34
CA ALA A 40 0.18 5.09 2.11
C ALA A 40 0.63 4.18 3.27
N GLN A 41 0.39 4.60 4.52
CA GLN A 41 0.69 3.81 5.71
C GLN A 41 -0.17 2.55 5.78
N ALA A 42 -1.49 2.69 5.59
CA ALA A 42 -2.41 1.56 5.58
C ALA A 42 -2.05 0.52 4.51
N LEU A 43 -1.66 0.96 3.31
CA LEU A 43 -1.18 0.05 2.27
C LEU A 43 0.08 -0.70 2.69
N ARG A 44 1.06 0.01 3.27
CA ARG A 44 2.29 -0.60 3.78
C ARG A 44 1.99 -1.64 4.84
N ASP A 45 1.14 -1.32 5.80
CA ASP A 45 0.77 -2.21 6.89
C ASP A 45 0.05 -3.45 6.37
N ALA A 46 -0.86 -3.29 5.40
CA ALA A 46 -1.54 -4.41 4.76
C ALA A 46 -0.59 -5.33 3.96
N ILE A 47 0.44 -4.77 3.32
CA ILE A 47 1.49 -5.56 2.65
C ILE A 47 2.32 -6.33 3.67
N ASN A 48 2.74 -5.67 4.75
CA ASN A 48 3.55 -6.28 5.79
C ASN A 48 2.79 -7.37 6.57
N ALA A 49 1.49 -7.18 6.82
CA ALA A 49 0.64 -8.18 7.45
C ALA A 49 0.39 -9.42 6.56
N ALA A 50 0.63 -9.30 5.26
CA ALA A 50 0.48 -10.39 4.29
C ALA A 50 1.81 -11.03 3.88
N ARG A 51 2.94 -10.57 4.44
CA ARG A 51 4.26 -11.22 4.32
C ARG A 51 4.32 -12.53 5.08
#